data_AF-A0A2V8EJX9-F1
#
_entry.id   AF-A0A2V8EJX9-F1
#
_cell.length_a   1.000
_cell.length_b   1.000
_cell.length_c   1.000
_cell.angle_alpha   90.00
_cell.angle_beta   90.00
_cell.angle_gamma   90.00
#
_symmetry.space_group_name_H-M   'P 1'
#
loop_
_entity.id
_entity.type
_entity.pdbx_description
1 polymer ?
#
loop_
_entity_poly.entity_id
_entity_poly.type
_entity_poly.pdbx_seq_one_letter_code
_entity_poly.pdbx_strand_id
1 'polypeptide(L)'
;MNMCKNVIRYACVLTGLLLVSLAAPTGARIAPPSGSAGAFAAEQAGVDGAATKKNPLFKLAQPWPSADERRLRKKEAEAHPLFSGTDPITVTIAAEFRIINKDHDPKSSKRYPGDLKHTRADGRVDTIPVKLSARGHVRRLAQTCD
;
A
#
# COMPACT_ATOMS: atom_id res chain seq x y z
N MET A 1 -32.16 -8.88 -35.04
CA MET A 1 -30.93 -8.29 -35.60
C MET A 1 -30.47 -7.16 -34.70
N ASN A 2 -29.29 -7.28 -34.05
CA ASN A 2 -28.44 -6.18 -33.52
C ASN A 2 -27.51 -6.62 -32.35
N MET A 3 -26.96 -7.83 -32.38
CA MET A 3 -25.98 -8.28 -31.35
C MET A 3 -24.62 -8.74 -31.89
N CYS A 4 -24.35 -8.63 -33.20
CA CYS A 4 -23.14 -9.20 -33.82
C CYS A 4 -22.07 -8.20 -34.29
N LYS A 5 -22.13 -6.91 -33.89
CA LYS A 5 -21.24 -5.87 -34.46
C LYS A 5 -20.09 -5.38 -33.58
N ASN A 6 -20.08 -5.70 -32.27
CA ASN A 6 -19.08 -5.11 -31.35
C ASN A 6 -17.85 -5.98 -31.04
N VAL A 7 -17.86 -7.27 -31.40
CA VAL A 7 -16.73 -8.18 -31.10
C VAL A 7 -15.56 -8.01 -32.10
N ILE A 8 -15.83 -7.44 -33.28
CA ILE A 8 -14.87 -7.33 -34.39
C ILE A 8 -13.89 -6.14 -34.21
N ARG A 9 -14.15 -5.22 -33.26
CA ARG A 9 -13.31 -4.03 -33.06
C ARG A 9 -12.10 -4.23 -32.14
N TYR A 10 -12.02 -5.35 -31.41
CA TYR A 10 -10.94 -5.58 -30.45
C TYR A 10 -9.76 -6.42 -30.98
N ALA A 11 -9.88 -6.99 -32.17
CA ALA A 11 -8.88 -7.90 -32.71
C ALA A 11 -7.74 -7.22 -33.50
N CYS A 12 -7.76 -5.89 -33.67
CA CYS A 12 -6.91 -5.23 -34.68
C CYS A 12 -5.93 -4.16 -34.15
N VAL A 13 -5.77 -3.99 -32.83
CA VAL A 13 -4.94 -2.89 -32.27
C VAL A 13 -3.65 -3.38 -31.58
N LEU A 14 -3.43 -4.70 -31.45
CA LEU A 14 -2.25 -5.23 -30.72
C LEU A 14 -1.09 -5.70 -31.61
N THR A 15 -1.20 -5.56 -32.93
CA THR A 15 -0.13 -5.86 -33.88
C THR A 15 0.32 -4.57 -34.57
N GLY A 16 1.24 -3.82 -33.97
CA GLY A 16 1.83 -2.68 -34.66
C GLY A 16 2.55 -1.67 -33.78
N LEU A 17 3.75 -2.00 -33.30
CA LEU A 17 4.91 -1.08 -33.20
C LEU A 17 6.12 -1.92 -32.77
N LEU A 18 6.96 -2.40 -33.71
CA LEU A 18 8.27 -1.81 -34.07
C LEU A 18 9.20 -1.66 -32.83
N LEU A 19 10.22 -2.48 -32.57
CA LEU A 19 11.45 -2.84 -33.33
C LEU A 19 12.23 -1.61 -33.84
N VAL A 20 13.58 -1.67 -33.74
CA VAL A 20 14.64 -0.74 -34.24
C VAL A 20 15.06 0.35 -33.22
N SER A 21 16.33 0.64 -32.88
CA SER A 21 17.68 0.13 -33.22
C SER A 21 18.74 0.83 -32.33
N LEU A 22 19.95 0.23 -32.33
CA LEU A 22 21.30 0.85 -32.27
C LEU A 22 21.65 1.89 -31.18
N ALA A 23 22.70 1.62 -30.40
CA ALA A 23 24.04 2.18 -30.64
C ALA A 23 25.02 1.78 -29.51
N ALA A 24 26.13 1.15 -29.89
CA ALA A 24 27.33 1.06 -29.06
C ALA A 24 28.05 2.43 -29.05
N PRO A 25 28.85 2.70 -28.00
CA PRO A 25 30.21 3.12 -28.30
C PRO A 25 31.29 2.38 -27.51
N THR A 26 32.34 2.09 -28.26
CA THR A 26 33.63 1.53 -27.94
C THR A 26 34.48 2.50 -27.11
N GLY A 27 35.18 1.96 -26.11
CA GLY A 27 36.55 2.38 -25.78
C GLY A 27 36.74 3.49 -24.73
N ALA A 28 37.23 3.10 -23.56
CA ALA A 28 38.48 3.62 -23.00
C ALA A 28 38.90 2.75 -21.80
N ARG A 29 40.01 2.04 -21.97
CA ARG A 29 40.71 1.32 -20.91
C ARG A 29 41.40 2.35 -20.02
N ILE A 30 41.14 2.31 -18.72
CA ILE A 30 42.04 2.87 -17.70
C ILE A 30 42.33 1.76 -16.71
N ALA A 31 43.62 1.46 -16.55
CA ALA A 31 44.15 0.43 -15.67
C ALA A 31 44.03 0.84 -14.18
N PRO A 32 43.91 -0.14 -13.27
CA PRO A 32 43.72 0.09 -11.83
C PRO A 32 45.05 0.36 -11.11
N PRO A 33 45.09 1.19 -10.05
CA PRO A 33 46.16 1.12 -9.07
C PRO A 33 45.96 -0.11 -8.18
N SER A 34 46.99 -0.95 -8.23
CA SER A 34 47.28 -2.08 -7.35
C SER A 34 47.05 -1.74 -5.87
N GLY A 35 46.24 -2.55 -5.20
CA GLY A 35 45.96 -2.45 -3.77
C GLY A 35 45.49 -3.81 -3.26
N SER A 36 46.42 -4.55 -2.67
CA SER A 36 46.30 -5.89 -2.11
C SER A 36 45.25 -6.00 -0.99
N ALA A 37 44.33 -6.95 -1.09
CA ALA A 37 43.79 -7.71 0.05
C ALA A 37 42.84 -8.84 -0.41
N GLY A 38 43.20 -10.09 -0.08
CA GLY A 38 42.23 -11.16 0.21
C GLY A 38 41.51 -11.81 -0.97
N ALA A 39 42.09 -12.91 -1.45
CA ALA A 39 41.41 -13.87 -2.30
C ALA A 39 40.37 -14.67 -1.50
N PHE A 40 39.09 -14.57 -1.88
CA PHE A 40 38.09 -15.64 -1.77
C PHE A 40 37.11 -15.51 -2.92
N ALA A 41 37.51 -16.06 -4.07
CA ALA A 41 36.59 -16.37 -5.16
C ALA A 41 36.00 -17.76 -4.90
N ALA A 42 34.68 -17.82 -4.66
CA ALA A 42 33.90 -19.04 -4.75
C ALA A 42 32.61 -18.73 -5.52
N GLU A 43 32.66 -19.07 -6.81
CA GLU A 43 31.60 -19.70 -7.61
C GLU A 43 30.16 -19.59 -7.05
N GLN A 44 29.38 -18.62 -7.54
CA GLN A 44 27.92 -18.69 -7.44
C GLN A 44 27.37 -19.40 -8.67
N ALA A 45 27.38 -20.73 -8.60
CA ALA A 45 26.52 -21.57 -9.42
C ALA A 45 25.06 -21.27 -9.06
N GLY A 46 24.26 -20.98 -10.09
CA GLY A 46 22.85 -20.67 -9.96
C GLY A 46 22.06 -21.80 -9.31
N VAL A 47 21.04 -21.41 -8.54
CA VAL A 47 19.91 -22.28 -8.26
C VAL A 47 18.64 -21.45 -8.41
N ASP A 48 17.98 -21.71 -9.52
CA ASP A 48 16.65 -21.24 -9.84
C ASP A 48 15.64 -21.70 -8.78
N GLY A 49 14.67 -20.81 -8.49
CA GLY A 49 13.30 -21.19 -8.18
C GLY A 49 13.07 -21.98 -6.89
N ALA A 50 13.16 -21.30 -5.75
CA ALA A 50 12.38 -21.68 -4.57
C ALA A 50 11.55 -20.48 -4.11
N ALA A 51 10.21 -20.61 -4.16
CA ALA A 51 9.28 -19.63 -3.63
C ALA A 51 9.47 -19.52 -2.10
N THR A 52 10.41 -18.68 -1.68
CA THR A 52 10.75 -18.47 -0.29
C THR A 52 9.58 -17.77 0.40
N LYS A 53 8.98 -18.45 1.38
CA LYS A 53 8.11 -17.84 2.39
C LYS A 53 8.86 -16.63 2.96
N LYS A 54 8.47 -15.42 2.56
CA LYS A 54 9.18 -14.19 2.92
C LYS A 54 9.21 -14.06 4.44
N ASN A 55 10.34 -14.37 5.05
CA ASN A 55 10.56 -14.19 6.48
C ASN A 55 10.34 -12.69 6.80
N PRO A 56 9.37 -12.32 7.65
CA PRO A 56 8.95 -10.93 7.82
C PRO A 56 10.08 -9.99 8.31
N LEU A 57 11.16 -10.56 8.84
CA LEU A 57 12.35 -9.85 9.31
C LEU A 57 13.21 -9.25 8.18
N PHE A 58 13.10 -9.74 6.94
CA PHE A 58 13.84 -9.17 5.81
C PHE A 58 13.45 -7.72 5.50
N LYS A 59 12.24 -7.28 5.90
CA LYS A 59 11.81 -5.88 5.74
C LYS A 59 12.54 -4.92 6.68
N LEU A 60 13.05 -5.41 7.81
CA LEU A 60 13.77 -4.61 8.82
C LEU A 60 15.22 -4.36 8.41
N ALA A 61 15.81 -5.27 7.63
CA ALA A 61 17.16 -5.14 7.09
C ALA A 61 17.23 -4.26 5.84
N GLN A 62 16.10 -3.78 5.33
CA GLN A 62 16.10 -2.89 4.18
C GLN A 62 16.65 -1.52 4.59
N PRO A 63 17.55 -0.92 3.77
CA PRO A 63 18.07 0.40 4.05
C PRO A 63 16.94 1.43 4.05
N TRP A 64 17.10 2.46 4.88
CA TRP A 64 16.16 3.58 4.89
C TRP A 64 16.19 4.26 3.51
N PRO A 65 15.03 4.62 2.94
CA PRO A 65 14.96 5.19 1.61
C PRO A 65 15.69 6.51 1.46
N SER A 66 16.18 6.74 0.24
CA SER A 66 16.89 7.96 -0.12
C SER A 66 15.96 9.19 -0.05
N ALA A 67 16.55 10.39 0.01
CA ALA A 67 15.77 11.64 0.07
C ALA A 67 14.89 11.81 -1.19
N ASP A 68 15.38 11.40 -2.35
CA ASP A 68 14.64 11.45 -3.62
C ASP A 68 13.45 10.51 -3.62
N GLU A 69 13.63 9.26 -3.17
CA GLU A 69 12.56 8.27 -3.07
C GLU A 69 11.47 8.69 -2.08
N ARG A 70 11.85 9.32 -0.98
CA ARG A 70 10.87 9.87 -0.02
C ARG A 70 10.10 11.05 -0.62
N ARG A 71 10.76 11.92 -1.38
CA ARG A 71 10.10 13.05 -2.05
C ARG A 71 9.12 12.55 -3.10
N LEU A 72 9.51 11.54 -3.88
CA LEU A 72 8.64 10.93 -4.88
C LEU A 72 7.41 10.30 -4.22
N ARG A 73 7.61 9.49 -3.17
CA ARG A 73 6.49 8.90 -2.42
C ARG A 73 5.56 9.93 -1.79
N LYS A 74 6.11 11.06 -1.32
CA LYS A 74 5.31 12.17 -0.83
C LYS A 74 4.43 12.76 -1.93
N LYS A 75 5.00 13.04 -3.11
CA LYS A 75 4.25 13.55 -4.27
C LYS A 75 3.15 12.58 -4.71
N GLU A 76 3.44 11.28 -4.75
CA GLU A 76 2.46 10.25 -5.08
C GLU A 76 1.32 10.19 -4.06
N ALA A 77 1.64 10.30 -2.76
CA ALA A 77 0.64 10.32 -1.70
C ALA A 77 -0.26 11.56 -1.78
N GLU A 78 0.30 12.74 -2.07
CA GLU A 78 -0.45 14.00 -2.22
C GLU A 78 -1.32 14.02 -3.49
N ALA A 79 -0.93 13.25 -4.52
CA ALA A 79 -1.70 13.14 -5.76
C ALA A 79 -2.94 12.23 -5.63
N HIS A 80 -3.14 11.55 -4.49
CA HIS A 80 -4.32 10.71 -4.31
C HIS A 80 -5.62 11.55 -4.29
N PRO A 81 -6.69 11.10 -4.97
CA PRO A 81 -7.97 11.82 -4.97
C PRO A 81 -8.59 12.05 -3.59
N LEU A 82 -8.25 11.21 -2.60
CA LEU A 82 -8.72 11.37 -1.22
C LEU A 82 -8.15 12.62 -0.53
N PHE A 83 -7.07 13.19 -1.06
CA PHE A 83 -6.40 14.37 -0.52
C PHE A 83 -6.48 15.57 -1.48
N SER A 84 -7.36 15.53 -2.48
CA SER A 84 -7.49 16.63 -3.45
C SER A 84 -8.18 17.87 -2.88
N GLY A 85 -8.91 17.73 -1.78
CA GLY A 85 -9.67 18.81 -1.15
C GLY A 85 -9.24 19.03 0.30
N THR A 86 -9.32 20.30 0.72
CA THR A 86 -9.07 20.71 2.12
C THR A 86 -10.36 20.79 2.93
N ASP A 87 -11.49 20.47 2.31
CA ASP A 87 -12.81 20.63 2.90
C ASP A 87 -13.03 19.64 4.05
N PRO A 88 -13.64 20.09 5.17
CA PRO A 88 -13.91 19.21 6.29
C PRO A 88 -14.96 18.15 5.92
N ILE A 89 -14.58 16.88 6.05
CA ILE A 89 -15.46 15.72 5.84
C ILE A 89 -16.26 15.49 7.12
N THR A 90 -17.57 15.78 7.08
CA THR A 90 -18.46 15.47 8.20
C THR A 90 -18.80 13.98 8.20
N VAL A 91 -18.51 13.31 9.32
CA VAL A 91 -18.81 11.89 9.54
C VAL A 91 -19.67 11.75 10.78
N THR A 92 -20.77 11.02 10.65
CA THR A 92 -21.66 10.69 11.78
C THR A 92 -21.65 9.19 12.01
N ILE A 93 -21.43 8.78 13.26
CA ILE A 93 -21.48 7.38 13.66
C ILE A 93 -22.76 7.15 14.46
N ALA A 94 -23.64 6.29 13.96
CA ALA A 94 -24.86 5.89 14.63
C ALA A 94 -24.70 4.45 15.14
N ALA A 95 -24.85 4.26 16.44
CA ALA A 95 -24.83 2.94 17.08
C ALA A 95 -25.55 3.00 18.42
N GLU A 96 -25.87 1.84 19.00
CA GLU A 96 -26.48 1.78 20.33
C GLU A 96 -25.41 1.95 21.42
N PHE A 97 -25.02 3.21 21.64
CA PHE A 97 -23.95 3.57 22.57
C PHE A 97 -24.26 3.22 24.02
N ARG A 98 -25.54 3.06 24.39
CA ARG A 98 -25.93 2.60 25.73
C ARG A 98 -25.41 1.20 26.02
N ILE A 99 -25.52 0.28 25.06
CA ILE A 99 -25.03 -1.11 25.22
C ILE A 99 -23.51 -1.14 25.13
N ILE A 100 -22.95 -0.44 24.13
CA ILE A 100 -21.50 -0.41 23.88
C ILE A 100 -20.76 0.15 25.10
N ASN A 101 -21.24 1.24 25.70
CA ASN A 101 -20.57 1.87 26.84
C ASN A 101 -20.74 1.09 28.16
N LYS A 102 -21.76 0.22 28.26
CA LYS A 102 -22.02 -0.62 29.45
C LYS A 102 -21.13 -1.87 29.48
N ASP A 103 -20.54 -2.24 28.36
CA ASP A 103 -19.49 -3.26 28.35
C ASP A 103 -18.24 -2.65 29.00
N HIS A 104 -17.85 -3.19 30.16
CA HIS A 104 -16.68 -2.76 30.92
C HIS A 104 -15.61 -3.86 31.01
N ASP A 105 -15.84 -5.02 30.39
CA ASP A 105 -14.90 -6.14 30.49
C ASP A 105 -13.65 -5.86 29.64
N PRO A 106 -12.45 -5.75 30.25
CA PRO A 106 -11.21 -5.46 29.53
C PRO A 106 -10.82 -6.55 28.53
N LYS A 107 -11.36 -7.77 28.65
CA LYS A 107 -11.12 -8.89 27.72
C LYS A 107 -12.23 -9.07 26.69
N SER A 108 -13.28 -8.23 26.70
CA SER A 108 -14.40 -8.33 25.75
C SER A 108 -13.92 -8.11 24.31
N SER A 109 -14.11 -9.13 23.47
CA SER A 109 -13.87 -9.09 22.02
C SER A 109 -15.15 -8.79 21.22
N LYS A 110 -16.24 -8.41 21.91
CA LYS A 110 -17.55 -8.18 21.32
C LYS A 110 -17.51 -7.06 20.29
N ARG A 111 -18.22 -7.30 19.18
CA ARG A 111 -18.38 -6.36 18.07
C ARG A 111 -19.84 -5.96 17.98
N TYR A 112 -20.11 -4.68 18.12
CA TYR A 112 -21.44 -4.09 18.09
C TYR A 112 -21.69 -3.49 16.70
N PRO A 113 -22.88 -3.68 16.13
CA PRO A 113 -23.22 -3.07 14.85
C PRO A 113 -23.36 -1.55 15.00
N GLY A 114 -22.99 -0.84 13.96
CA GLY A 114 -23.23 0.60 13.82
C GLY A 114 -23.16 1.00 12.35
N ASP A 115 -23.60 2.22 12.08
CA ASP A 115 -23.61 2.81 10.74
C ASP A 115 -22.74 4.06 10.75
N LEU A 116 -21.81 4.14 9.79
CA LEU A 116 -21.04 5.34 9.51
C LEU A 116 -21.69 6.06 8.33
N LYS A 117 -22.14 7.28 8.57
CA LYS A 117 -22.78 8.14 7.57
C LYS A 117 -21.83 9.26 7.20
N HIS A 118 -21.66 9.49 5.91
CA HIS A 118 -20.88 10.61 5.39
C HIS A 118 -21.64 11.27 4.24
N THR A 119 -21.68 12.60 4.25
CA THR A 119 -22.27 13.40 3.17
C THR A 119 -21.20 13.77 2.17
N ARG A 120 -21.33 13.27 0.95
CA ARG A 120 -20.45 13.61 -0.17
C ARG A 120 -20.72 15.04 -0.65
N ALA A 121 -19.75 15.62 -1.36
CA ALA A 121 -19.87 16.96 -1.95
C ALA A 121 -21.10 17.16 -2.87
N ASP A 122 -21.68 16.09 -3.41
CA ASP A 122 -22.91 16.11 -4.22
C ASP A 122 -24.21 16.05 -3.37
N GLY A 123 -24.09 16.08 -2.04
CA GLY A 123 -25.21 16.01 -1.10
C GLY A 123 -25.73 14.60 -0.82
N ARG A 124 -25.16 13.55 -1.45
CA ARG A 124 -25.55 12.16 -1.17
C ARG A 124 -25.01 11.71 0.18
N VAL A 125 -25.85 11.00 0.93
CA VAL A 125 -25.47 10.37 2.20
C VAL A 125 -25.09 8.92 1.95
N ASP A 126 -23.80 8.62 2.03
CA ASP A 126 -23.29 7.26 1.99
C ASP A 126 -23.40 6.64 3.40
N THR A 127 -24.03 5.47 3.50
CA THR A 127 -24.15 4.71 4.76
C THR A 127 -23.30 3.45 4.66
N ILE A 128 -22.32 3.33 5.56
CA ILE A 128 -21.37 2.22 5.60
C ILE A 128 -21.63 1.43 6.90
N PRO A 129 -22.02 0.14 6.82
CA PRO A 129 -22.16 -0.69 8.01
C PRO A 129 -20.79 -0.96 8.61
N VAL A 130 -20.63 -0.67 9.90
CA VAL A 130 -19.39 -0.82 10.66
C VAL A 130 -19.60 -1.68 11.90
N LYS A 131 -18.49 -2.23 12.42
CA LYS A 131 -18.47 -3.03 13.65
C LYS A 131 -17.62 -2.33 14.69
N LEU A 132 -18.27 -1.76 15.71
CA LEU A 132 -17.64 -1.02 16.80
C LEU A 132 -17.24 -1.95 17.95
N SER A 133 -16.19 -1.59 18.67
CA SER A 133 -15.79 -2.24 19.94
C SER A 133 -15.93 -1.26 21.10
N ALA A 134 -16.19 -1.77 22.30
CA ALA A 134 -16.56 -1.03 23.51
C ALA A 134 -15.42 -0.23 24.19
N ARG A 135 -14.59 0.46 23.40
CA ARG A 135 -13.31 1.13 23.78
C ARG A 135 -12.11 0.18 23.85
N GLY A 136 -10.98 0.70 23.36
CA GLY A 136 -9.72 -0.03 23.28
C GLY A 136 -9.06 -0.23 24.65
N HIS A 137 -8.15 -1.20 24.69
CA HIS A 137 -7.39 -1.66 25.86
C HIS A 137 -6.88 -0.51 26.77
N VAL A 138 -6.38 0.57 26.17
CA VAL A 138 -5.72 1.71 26.87
C VAL A 138 -6.62 2.43 27.89
N ARG A 139 -7.93 2.51 27.69
CA ARG A 139 -8.81 3.24 28.65
C ARG A 139 -9.36 2.37 29.79
N ARG A 140 -9.02 1.09 29.84
CA ARG A 140 -9.57 0.13 30.83
C ARG A 140 -8.54 -0.45 31.79
N LEU A 141 -7.23 -0.29 31.53
CA LEU A 141 -6.22 -0.63 32.53
C LEU A 141 -6.03 0.57 33.45
N ALA A 142 -6.19 0.34 34.75
CA ALA A 142 -5.85 1.32 35.77
C ALA A 142 -4.37 1.74 35.72
N GLN A 143 -3.51 0.93 35.09
CA GLN A 143 -2.07 1.22 34.93
C GLN A 143 -1.76 2.24 33.83
N THR A 144 -2.71 2.57 32.94
CA THR A 144 -2.49 3.48 31.79
C THR A 144 -3.18 4.83 31.92
N CYS A 145 -3.87 5.10 33.03
CA CYS A 145 -4.42 6.41 33.35
C CYS A 145 -3.63 6.98 34.54
N ASP A 146 -2.83 8.02 34.31
CA ASP A 146 -2.21 8.85 35.35
C ASP A 146 -3.24 9.80 36.00
#